data_AF-A0A2V9I544-F1
#
_entry.id   AF-A0A2V9I544-F1
#
_cell.length_a   1.000
_cell.length_b   1.000
_cell.length_c   1.000
_cell.angle_alpha   90.00
_cell.angle_beta   90.00
_cell.angle_gamma   90.00
#
_symmetry.space_group_name_H-M   'P 1'
#
loop_
_entity.id
_entity.type
_entity.pdbx_description
1 polymer ?
#
loop_
_entity_poly.entity_id
_entity_poly.type
_entity_poly.pdbx_seq_one_letter_code
_entity_poly.pdbx_strand_id
1 'polypeptide(L)'
;MLALTAATTPAQMPAGLANPGFEENGLAGWHIQPQSQARGYQARVTDQDPHSGQHSLEIRHPNPQGFGLYGRVTQTISAELYRSRRIRFRAAVRPEVQYARSYAALYARVHRPGFAPGHACDMAGSGIRTGLDQNGKRLAPKWQDASVVVDVAPDAEKLEVGFLLNEAGAAWFDDAAIELLGRAGEGNEPPRPLAGRGLENLIAFTRLFGYLRYFHPSDEATAVSLADWDRFAIDAINVVEPAKSPEELAAVLHALFAPLAPTVQVFPAAQPPAPADLAALTAGKPTRVVGWMHTGGASNYQVGSMPSRRVTDREDLPGAPQMPRSPVPLPKPEEVFTANLGGGVSCRLLLSLYADAHGTRPKATARLRPPTKPADFPPTGDDRATRLGGIVVAWNIFQHFYPYFEEVRTEWPAVLRDSLTSAATDADAAAYHLTLRRLVAKLYDGHAVVRGGSGVLPWDGALPLAWDWIEDKLVVVNTDPAHAG
;
A
#
# COMPACT_ATOMS: atom_id res chain seq x y z
N MET A 1 7.86 -44.79 -6.13
CA MET A 1 7.73 -43.87 -7.28
C MET A 1 8.37 -42.56 -6.85
N LEU A 2 9.66 -42.37 -7.19
CA LEU A 2 10.41 -41.17 -6.78
C LEU A 2 9.89 -39.96 -7.55
N ALA A 3 9.48 -38.92 -6.83
CA ALA A 3 9.20 -37.62 -7.40
C ALA A 3 10.53 -36.98 -7.82
N LEU A 4 10.71 -36.74 -9.12
CA LEU A 4 11.75 -35.84 -9.61
C LEU A 4 11.39 -34.43 -9.15
N THR A 5 12.12 -33.92 -8.16
CA THR A 5 12.26 -32.49 -7.94
C THR A 5 13.00 -31.90 -9.13
N ALA A 6 12.25 -31.25 -10.03
CA ALA A 6 12.84 -30.38 -11.03
C ALA A 6 13.47 -29.20 -10.28
N ALA A 7 14.77 -29.27 -10.04
CA ALA A 7 15.57 -28.11 -9.70
C ALA A 7 15.52 -27.17 -10.90
N THR A 8 14.70 -26.12 -10.82
CA THR A 8 14.79 -24.99 -11.75
C THR A 8 16.16 -24.36 -11.56
N THR A 9 17.07 -24.65 -12.49
CA THR A 9 18.32 -23.92 -12.66
C THR A 9 17.99 -22.42 -12.76
N PRO A 10 18.62 -21.53 -11.98
CA PRO A 10 18.40 -20.10 -12.17
C PRO A 10 18.83 -19.76 -13.60
N ALA A 11 17.89 -19.27 -14.40
CA ALA A 11 18.20 -18.78 -15.73
C ALA A 11 19.26 -17.69 -15.60
N GLN A 12 20.40 -17.92 -16.25
CA GLN A 12 21.58 -17.06 -16.24
C GLN A 12 21.20 -15.62 -16.63
N MET A 13 21.61 -14.66 -15.78
CA MET A 13 21.36 -13.22 -15.90
C MET A 13 21.64 -12.70 -17.33
N PRO A 14 20.75 -11.93 -17.97
CA PRO A 14 21.20 -10.95 -18.95
C PRO A 14 21.96 -9.87 -18.17
N ALA A 15 23.30 -9.91 -18.24
CA ALA A 15 24.19 -8.97 -17.58
C ALA A 15 23.85 -7.52 -17.97
N GLY A 16 23.30 -6.77 -17.02
CA GLY A 16 22.96 -5.35 -17.19
C GLY A 16 23.50 -4.44 -16.09
N LEU A 17 23.72 -4.96 -14.88
CA LEU A 17 24.26 -4.16 -13.77
C LEU A 17 25.79 -4.26 -13.70
N ALA A 18 26.45 -3.11 -13.63
CA ALA A 18 27.85 -2.98 -13.25
C ALA A 18 28.01 -3.12 -11.72
N ASN A 19 29.05 -3.82 -11.28
CA ASN A 19 29.40 -4.05 -9.88
C ASN A 19 28.20 -4.40 -8.95
N PRO A 20 27.42 -5.46 -9.25
CA PRO A 20 26.19 -5.78 -8.51
C PRO A 20 26.40 -6.22 -7.05
N GLY A 21 27.57 -6.81 -6.73
CA GLY A 21 27.96 -7.21 -5.37
C GLY A 21 29.00 -6.28 -4.74
N PHE A 22 29.27 -5.11 -5.33
CA PHE A 22 30.18 -4.10 -4.77
C PHE A 22 31.64 -4.54 -4.53
N GLU A 23 32.12 -5.58 -5.22
CA GLU A 23 33.48 -6.12 -5.09
C GLU A 23 34.54 -5.36 -5.89
N GLU A 24 34.13 -4.47 -6.78
CA GLU A 24 35.06 -3.60 -7.51
C GLU A 24 35.44 -2.35 -6.68
N ASN A 25 36.51 -1.67 -7.09
CA ASN A 25 36.98 -0.47 -6.41
C ASN A 25 35.93 0.66 -6.42
N GLY A 26 35.43 1.02 -5.24
CA GLY A 26 34.44 2.07 -5.07
C GLY A 26 33.10 1.71 -5.72
N LEU A 27 32.29 2.71 -6.05
CA LEU A 27 30.92 2.46 -6.50
C LEU A 27 30.80 1.88 -7.92
N ALA A 28 31.86 1.93 -8.75
CA ALA A 28 31.96 1.37 -10.11
C ALA A 28 30.62 1.17 -10.87
N GLY A 29 30.13 2.22 -11.53
CA GLY A 29 28.86 2.22 -12.26
C GLY A 29 27.65 2.67 -11.43
N TRP A 30 27.73 2.61 -10.10
CA TRP A 30 26.77 3.22 -9.19
C TRP A 30 27.18 4.65 -8.81
N HIS A 31 26.19 5.52 -8.62
CA HIS A 31 26.44 6.93 -8.31
C HIS A 31 25.45 7.43 -7.27
N ILE A 32 25.94 8.20 -6.29
CA ILE A 32 25.07 8.98 -5.42
C ILE A 32 24.44 10.13 -6.23
N GLN A 33 23.14 10.33 -6.07
CA GLN A 33 22.44 11.42 -6.77
C GLN A 33 22.95 12.78 -6.26
N PRO A 34 23.21 13.77 -7.14
CA PRO A 34 23.76 15.07 -6.72
C PRO A 34 22.94 15.76 -5.63
N GLN A 35 21.61 15.69 -5.70
CA GLN A 35 20.73 16.25 -4.66
C GLN A 35 20.86 15.53 -3.32
N SER A 36 21.12 14.22 -3.33
CA SER A 36 21.37 13.46 -2.09
C SER A 36 22.71 13.86 -1.47
N GLN A 37 23.75 14.01 -2.30
CA GLN A 37 25.06 14.46 -1.81
C GLN A 37 25.02 15.89 -1.28
N ALA A 38 24.33 16.81 -1.96
CA ALA A 38 24.13 18.19 -1.50
C ALA A 38 23.39 18.29 -0.16
N ARG A 39 22.56 17.29 0.16
CA ARG A 39 21.87 17.16 1.46
C ARG A 39 22.71 16.46 2.53
N GLY A 40 23.95 16.06 2.23
CA GLY A 40 24.86 15.45 3.18
C GLY A 40 24.78 13.92 3.28
N TYR A 41 24.06 13.24 2.38
CA TYR A 41 24.12 11.79 2.31
C TYR A 41 25.48 11.35 1.78
N GLN A 42 26.01 10.28 2.36
CA GLN A 42 27.27 9.68 1.96
C GLN A 42 27.02 8.25 1.47
N ALA A 43 27.76 7.84 0.45
CA ALA A 43 27.72 6.49 -0.10
C ALA A 43 29.15 6.00 -0.32
N ARG A 44 29.45 4.76 0.10
CA ARG A 44 30.75 4.13 -0.09
C ARG A 44 30.63 2.61 -0.10
N VAL A 45 31.64 1.96 -0.66
CA VAL A 45 31.84 0.52 -0.51
C VAL A 45 32.57 0.25 0.81
N THR A 46 32.19 -0.81 1.52
CA THR A 46 32.72 -1.17 2.85
C THR A 46 32.83 -2.68 3.02
N ASP A 47 33.75 -3.14 3.86
CA ASP A 47 33.99 -4.53 4.27
C ASP A 47 33.25 -4.91 5.58
N GLN A 48 32.38 -4.02 6.06
CA GLN A 48 31.69 -4.18 7.33
C GLN A 48 30.47 -5.11 7.23
N ASP A 49 30.72 -6.40 7.51
CA ASP A 49 29.71 -7.47 7.58
C ASP A 49 28.91 -7.56 6.26
N PRO A 50 29.58 -7.80 5.11
CA PRO A 50 28.93 -7.92 3.80
C PRO A 50 27.96 -9.11 3.78
N HIS A 51 26.95 -9.08 2.91
CA HIS A 51 26.00 -10.19 2.81
C HIS A 51 26.64 -11.39 2.09
N SER A 52 27.36 -11.11 1.01
CA SER A 52 28.18 -12.06 0.29
C SER A 52 29.52 -11.42 -0.09
N GLY A 53 30.50 -12.23 -0.51
CA GLY A 53 31.81 -11.69 -0.91
C GLY A 53 32.56 -11.01 0.24
N GLN A 54 33.25 -9.92 -0.08
CA GLN A 54 34.09 -9.14 0.85
C GLN A 54 33.56 -7.73 1.08
N HIS A 55 32.66 -7.23 0.22
CA HIS A 55 32.25 -5.84 0.25
C HIS A 55 30.73 -5.66 0.09
N SER A 56 30.23 -4.52 0.52
CA SER A 56 28.84 -4.09 0.32
C SER A 56 28.75 -2.57 0.17
N LEU A 57 27.64 -2.07 -0.36
CA LEU A 57 27.35 -0.63 -0.40
C LEU A 57 26.80 -0.17 0.94
N GLU A 58 27.36 0.91 1.51
CA GLU A 58 26.78 1.65 2.62
C GLU A 58 26.22 3.00 2.14
N ILE A 59 24.99 3.32 2.52
CA ILE A 59 24.43 4.68 2.50
C ILE A 59 24.25 5.15 3.94
N ARG A 60 24.71 6.37 4.25
CA ARG A 60 24.65 6.93 5.61
C ARG A 60 24.25 8.40 5.62
N HIS A 61 23.49 8.79 6.64
CA HIS A 61 23.24 10.18 6.98
C HIS A 61 23.10 10.36 8.51
N PRO A 62 23.84 11.28 9.14
CA PRO A 62 23.90 11.37 10.61
C PRO A 62 22.65 11.97 11.27
N ASN A 63 21.97 12.90 10.58
CA ASN A 63 20.88 13.70 11.18
C ASN A 63 19.57 13.59 10.37
N PRO A 64 18.40 13.52 10.99
CA PRO A 64 17.13 13.45 10.26
C PRO A 64 16.97 14.69 9.36
N GLN A 65 16.61 14.46 8.09
CA GLN A 65 16.47 15.53 7.10
C GLN A 65 15.05 16.11 7.05
N GLY A 66 14.05 15.38 7.55
CA GLY A 66 12.65 15.76 7.47
C GLY A 66 11.91 15.08 6.31
N PHE A 67 10.63 15.42 6.18
CA PHE A 67 9.69 14.65 5.35
C PHE A 67 10.05 14.66 3.86
N GLY A 68 10.00 13.46 3.25
CA GLY A 68 10.18 13.29 1.81
C GLY A 68 11.63 13.43 1.31
N LEU A 69 12.61 13.51 2.21
CA LEU A 69 14.03 13.58 1.86
C LEU A 69 14.72 12.22 1.99
N TYR A 70 15.49 11.87 0.96
CA TYR A 70 16.13 10.56 0.85
C TYR A 70 17.51 10.65 0.19
N GLY A 71 18.40 9.76 0.64
CA GLY A 71 19.67 9.45 -0.01
C GLY A 71 19.45 8.39 -1.08
N ARG A 72 19.93 8.66 -2.30
CA ARG A 72 19.81 7.74 -3.44
C ARG A 72 21.16 7.39 -4.01
N VAL A 73 21.42 6.10 -4.14
CA VAL A 73 22.48 5.54 -4.98
C VAL A 73 21.83 4.82 -6.14
N THR A 74 22.31 5.09 -7.35
CA THR A 74 21.60 4.79 -8.59
C THR A 74 22.55 4.22 -9.63
N GLN A 75 22.04 3.28 -10.41
CA GLN A 75 22.61 2.92 -11.70
C GLN A 75 21.54 3.09 -12.78
N THR A 76 21.94 3.62 -13.93
CA THR A 76 21.08 3.76 -15.10
C THR A 76 21.65 2.91 -16.22
N ILE A 77 20.83 2.03 -16.77
CA ILE A 77 21.23 1.06 -17.80
C ILE A 77 20.31 1.17 -19.03
N SER A 78 20.77 0.68 -20.18
CA SER A 78 19.93 0.60 -21.38
C SER A 78 18.72 -0.31 -21.12
N ALA A 79 17.53 0.12 -21.53
CA ALA A 79 16.32 -0.70 -21.43
C ALA A 79 16.17 -1.72 -22.57
N GLU A 80 17.03 -1.67 -23.59
CA GLU A 80 16.89 -2.41 -24.85
C GLU A 80 16.62 -3.92 -24.65
N LEU A 81 17.37 -4.57 -23.76
CA LEU A 81 17.24 -6.00 -23.47
C LEU A 81 15.98 -6.35 -22.65
N TYR A 82 15.33 -5.35 -22.06
CA TYR A 82 14.21 -5.51 -21.14
C TYR A 82 12.87 -5.06 -21.72
N ARG A 83 12.85 -4.42 -22.90
CA ARG A 83 11.62 -3.93 -23.55
C ARG A 83 10.55 -5.01 -23.63
N SER A 84 9.31 -4.64 -23.28
CA SER A 84 8.15 -5.53 -23.23
C SER A 84 8.25 -6.68 -22.21
N ARG A 85 9.20 -6.62 -21.27
CA ARG A 85 9.37 -7.62 -20.21
C ARG A 85 8.96 -7.06 -18.85
N ARG A 86 8.49 -7.96 -17.99
CA ARG A 86 8.41 -7.72 -16.56
C ARG A 86 9.74 -8.08 -15.93
N ILE A 87 10.27 -7.20 -15.09
CA ILE A 87 11.52 -7.42 -14.38
C ILE A 87 11.32 -7.30 -12.87
N ARG A 88 12.14 -8.03 -12.11
CA ARG A 88 12.35 -7.81 -10.69
C ARG A 88 13.73 -7.25 -10.47
N PHE A 89 13.83 -6.12 -9.78
CA PHE A 89 15.09 -5.65 -9.19
C PHE A 89 15.12 -6.10 -7.73
N ARG A 90 16.14 -6.86 -7.33
CA ARG A 90 16.32 -7.38 -5.97
C ARG A 90 17.69 -7.05 -5.42
N ALA A 91 17.80 -7.02 -4.10
CA ALA A 91 19.06 -6.93 -3.37
C ALA A 91 18.86 -7.39 -1.91
N ALA A 92 19.95 -7.78 -1.26
CA ALA A 92 19.99 -7.93 0.19
C ALA A 92 20.10 -6.54 0.84
N VAL A 93 19.37 -6.32 1.93
CA VAL A 93 19.29 -5.04 2.63
C VAL A 93 19.47 -5.25 4.13
N ARG A 94 20.35 -4.47 4.75
CA ARG A 94 20.51 -4.41 6.21
C ARG A 94 20.35 -2.97 6.68
N PRO A 95 19.23 -2.59 7.33
CA PRO A 95 19.05 -1.25 7.86
C PRO A 95 19.48 -1.12 9.33
N GLU A 96 20.21 -0.06 9.63
CA GLU A 96 20.46 0.45 10.98
C GLU A 96 19.94 1.89 11.08
N VAL A 97 18.63 1.99 11.28
CA VAL A 97 17.88 3.24 11.30
C VAL A 97 17.25 3.46 12.67
N GLN A 98 17.33 4.70 13.14
CA GLN A 98 16.95 5.04 14.50
C GLN A 98 15.60 5.72 14.66
N TYR A 99 15.11 6.39 13.63
CA TYR A 99 13.86 7.13 13.68
C TYR A 99 12.69 6.29 13.16
N ALA A 100 11.49 6.47 13.73
CA ALA A 100 10.30 5.71 13.34
C ALA A 100 9.96 5.85 11.84
N ARG A 101 10.34 6.98 11.24
CA ARG A 101 10.13 7.31 9.83
C ARG A 101 11.27 6.85 8.93
N SER A 102 12.48 6.68 9.44
CA SER A 102 13.62 6.18 8.66
C SER A 102 13.41 4.73 8.21
N TYR A 103 13.81 4.43 6.98
CA TYR A 103 13.84 3.08 6.42
C TYR A 103 14.85 2.98 5.27
N ALA A 104 15.24 1.76 4.94
CA ALA A 104 15.97 1.41 3.72
C ALA A 104 14.99 0.84 2.69
N ALA A 105 15.21 1.11 1.41
CA ALA A 105 14.33 0.66 0.33
C ALA A 105 15.07 0.46 -0.99
N LEU A 106 14.45 -0.29 -1.88
CA LEU A 106 14.81 -0.37 -3.30
C LEU A 106 13.83 0.45 -4.14
N TYR A 107 14.26 0.82 -5.34
CA TYR A 107 13.39 1.38 -6.36
C TYR A 107 13.84 1.00 -7.77
N ALA A 108 12.90 1.03 -8.69
CA ALA A 108 13.10 0.89 -10.12
C ALA A 108 12.20 1.87 -10.87
N ARG A 109 12.71 2.46 -11.95
CA ARG A 109 12.00 3.42 -12.80
C ARG A 109 12.35 3.19 -14.26
N VAL A 110 11.32 3.08 -15.08
CA VAL A 110 11.42 2.98 -16.53
C VAL A 110 11.33 4.39 -17.13
N HIS A 111 12.32 4.78 -17.92
CA HIS A 111 12.35 6.04 -18.65
C HIS A 111 11.96 5.82 -20.10
N ARG A 112 11.05 6.65 -20.60
CA ARG A 112 10.53 6.60 -21.98
C ARG A 112 10.84 7.90 -22.73
N PRO A 113 10.86 7.88 -24.07
CA PRO A 113 11.14 9.05 -24.89
C PRO A 113 10.19 10.21 -24.58
N GLY A 114 10.69 11.44 -24.72
CA GLY A 114 9.86 12.65 -24.57
C GLY A 114 9.24 12.84 -23.18
N PHE A 115 9.86 12.26 -22.13
CA PHE A 115 9.34 12.26 -20.75
C PHE A 115 7.96 11.58 -20.61
N ALA A 116 7.61 10.68 -21.53
CA ALA A 116 6.38 9.92 -21.42
C ALA A 116 6.34 9.13 -20.09
N PRO A 117 5.16 8.97 -19.46
CA PRO A 117 5.06 8.23 -18.21
C PRO A 117 5.54 6.78 -18.36
N GLY A 118 6.56 6.42 -17.58
CA GLY A 118 7.03 5.05 -17.43
C GLY A 118 6.71 4.47 -16.07
N HIS A 119 6.72 3.14 -15.96
CA HIS A 119 6.45 2.44 -14.71
C HIS A 119 7.58 2.75 -13.70
N ALA A 120 7.20 3.22 -12.52
CA ALA A 120 8.08 3.35 -11.36
C ALA A 120 7.51 2.58 -10.18
N CYS A 121 8.37 1.87 -9.46
CA CYS A 121 8.04 1.17 -8.23
C CYS A 121 9.14 1.43 -7.22
N ASP A 122 8.75 1.74 -5.99
CA ASP A 122 9.62 1.79 -4.83
C ASP A 122 8.97 1.02 -3.67
N MET A 123 9.69 0.90 -2.56
CA MET A 123 9.15 0.31 -1.34
C MET A 123 8.55 1.38 -0.41
N ALA A 124 7.90 2.42 -0.94
CA ALA A 124 7.27 3.45 -0.11
C ALA A 124 6.17 2.83 0.77
N GLY A 125 6.26 3.07 2.08
CA GLY A 125 5.38 2.47 3.09
C GLY A 125 5.79 1.07 3.56
N SER A 126 6.55 0.32 2.76
CA SER A 126 7.05 -1.04 3.08
C SER A 126 8.57 -1.12 3.26
N GLY A 127 9.25 0.02 3.32
CA GLY A 127 10.70 0.07 3.54
C GLY A 127 11.14 -0.68 4.81
N ILE A 128 12.32 -1.28 4.72
CA ILE A 128 12.88 -2.16 5.74
C ILE A 128 13.46 -1.30 6.86
N ARG A 129 13.07 -1.60 8.10
CA ARG A 129 13.49 -0.90 9.31
C ARG A 129 14.31 -1.83 10.20
N THR A 130 15.06 -1.24 11.12
CA THR A 130 15.71 -2.00 12.18
C THR A 130 14.65 -2.65 13.07
N GLY A 131 14.76 -3.95 13.28
CA GLY A 131 13.80 -4.71 14.08
C GLY A 131 13.77 -4.23 15.53
N LEU A 132 12.58 -4.30 16.14
CA LEU A 132 12.37 -4.05 17.56
C LEU A 132 11.84 -5.32 18.23
N ASP A 133 12.20 -5.54 19.49
CA ASP A 133 11.53 -6.53 20.33
C ASP A 133 10.16 -6.01 20.82
N GLN A 134 9.43 -6.87 21.54
CA GLN A 134 8.12 -6.55 22.11
C GLN A 134 8.10 -5.38 23.10
N ASN A 135 9.26 -4.97 23.63
CA ASN A 135 9.41 -3.84 24.54
C ASN A 135 9.91 -2.58 23.81
N GLY A 136 10.00 -2.61 22.48
CA GLY A 136 10.53 -1.51 21.67
C GLY A 136 12.04 -1.37 21.70
N LYS A 137 12.79 -2.36 22.24
CA LYS A 137 14.25 -2.35 22.21
C LYS A 137 14.74 -2.80 20.84
N ARG A 138 15.76 -2.13 20.30
CA ARG A 138 16.35 -2.48 19.00
C ARG A 138 17.00 -3.86 19.04
N LEU A 139 16.68 -4.65 18.03
CA LEU A 139 17.35 -5.89 17.70
C LEU A 139 18.60 -5.58 16.87
N ALA A 140 19.55 -6.51 16.86
CA ALA A 140 20.69 -6.44 15.96
C ALA A 140 20.21 -6.34 14.49
N PRO A 141 20.78 -5.45 13.68
CA PRO A 141 20.47 -5.39 12.25
C PRO A 141 20.70 -6.74 11.58
N LYS A 142 19.78 -7.16 10.71
CA LYS A 142 19.86 -8.40 9.94
C LYS A 142 19.64 -8.11 8.47
N TRP A 143 20.39 -8.83 7.64
CA TRP A 143 20.17 -8.88 6.21
C TRP A 143 18.79 -9.46 5.90
N GLN A 144 18.10 -8.83 4.95
CA GLN A 144 16.78 -9.21 4.47
C GLN A 144 16.76 -9.04 2.95
N ASP A 145 16.21 -10.02 2.22
CA ASP A 145 15.96 -9.86 0.79
C ASP A 145 14.84 -8.84 0.55
N ALA A 146 15.08 -7.93 -0.39
CA ALA A 146 14.10 -6.95 -0.85
C ALA A 146 13.97 -7.02 -2.37
N SER A 147 12.79 -6.65 -2.89
CA SER A 147 12.62 -6.50 -4.33
C SER A 147 11.52 -5.51 -4.71
N VAL A 148 11.63 -4.98 -5.93
CA VAL A 148 10.60 -4.20 -6.61
C VAL A 148 10.40 -4.76 -8.01
N VAL A 149 9.17 -4.67 -8.53
CA VAL A 149 8.79 -5.21 -9.83
C VAL A 149 8.29 -4.10 -10.71
N VAL A 150 8.79 -4.04 -11.95
CA VAL A 150 8.32 -3.07 -12.96
C VAL A 150 8.12 -3.75 -14.31
N ASP A 151 7.15 -3.24 -15.04
CA ASP A 151 6.90 -3.57 -16.44
C ASP A 151 7.63 -2.56 -17.33
N VAL A 152 8.50 -3.06 -18.21
CA VAL A 152 9.31 -2.23 -19.10
C VAL A 152 8.58 -2.03 -20.42
N ALA A 153 8.28 -0.77 -20.73
CA ALA A 153 7.56 -0.38 -21.94
C ALA A 153 8.33 -0.78 -23.22
N PRO A 154 7.62 -1.02 -24.35
CA PRO A 154 8.25 -1.40 -25.61
C PRO A 154 9.16 -0.29 -26.18
N ASP A 155 8.87 0.96 -25.88
CA ASP A 155 9.62 2.15 -26.31
C ASP A 155 10.63 2.63 -25.26
N ALA A 156 10.83 1.90 -24.15
CA ALA A 156 11.71 2.32 -23.06
C ALA A 156 13.15 2.58 -23.55
N GLU A 157 13.74 3.67 -23.07
CA GLU A 157 15.12 4.05 -23.37
C GLU A 157 16.07 3.55 -22.29
N LYS A 158 15.73 3.81 -21.03
CA LYS A 158 16.59 3.54 -19.88
C LYS A 158 15.81 2.93 -18.73
N LEU A 159 16.50 2.08 -17.97
CA LEU A 159 16.06 1.61 -16.68
C LEU A 159 16.95 2.24 -15.61
N GLU A 160 16.33 2.87 -14.62
CA GLU A 160 16.99 3.42 -13.45
C GLU A 160 16.64 2.56 -12.24
N VAL A 161 17.64 1.99 -11.57
CA VAL A 161 17.45 1.18 -10.35
C VAL A 161 18.36 1.68 -9.24
N GLY A 162 17.99 1.35 -8.01
CA GLY A 162 18.93 1.45 -6.91
C GLY A 162 18.30 1.50 -5.53
N PHE A 163 19.01 2.19 -4.65
CA PHE A 163 18.86 2.06 -3.21
C PHE A 163 18.48 3.41 -2.60
N LEU A 164 17.69 3.33 -1.53
CA LEU A 164 17.14 4.48 -0.81
C LEU A 164 17.46 4.33 0.69
N LEU A 165 17.95 5.42 1.29
CA LEU A 165 17.91 5.65 2.73
C LEU A 165 17.01 6.85 3.00
N ASN A 166 15.90 6.65 3.70
CA ASN A 166 15.01 7.73 4.10
C ASN A 166 15.47 8.39 5.42
N GLU A 167 15.43 9.72 5.45
CA GLU A 167 15.81 10.57 6.59
C GLU A 167 17.26 10.38 7.07
N ALA A 168 17.52 9.42 7.95
CA ALA A 168 18.81 9.25 8.63
C ALA A 168 19.05 7.83 9.14
N GLY A 169 20.32 7.56 9.47
CA GLY A 169 20.83 6.26 9.89
C GLY A 169 21.87 5.74 8.91
N ALA A 170 22.05 4.42 8.89
CA ALA A 170 22.85 3.72 7.90
C ALA A 170 22.03 2.57 7.31
N ALA A 171 22.31 2.24 6.06
CA ALA A 171 21.77 1.05 5.42
C ALA A 171 22.83 0.46 4.49
N TRP A 172 22.95 -0.86 4.54
CA TRP A 172 23.83 -1.62 3.68
C TRP A 172 23.02 -2.39 2.64
N PHE A 173 23.59 -2.51 1.44
CA PHE A 173 22.98 -3.14 0.28
C PHE A 173 24.01 -4.01 -0.42
N ASP A 174 23.57 -5.17 -0.90
CA ASP A 174 24.46 -6.16 -1.51
C ASP A 174 23.67 -7.11 -2.44
N ASP A 175 24.38 -7.90 -3.23
CA ASP A 175 23.83 -8.92 -4.15
C ASP A 175 22.70 -8.40 -5.06
N ALA A 176 22.91 -7.23 -5.68
CA ALA A 176 21.92 -6.62 -6.54
C ALA A 176 21.74 -7.42 -7.84
N ALA A 177 20.50 -7.66 -8.25
CA ALA A 177 20.21 -8.41 -9.46
C ALA A 177 18.94 -7.92 -10.17
N ILE A 178 18.91 -8.16 -11.50
CA ILE A 178 17.72 -7.98 -12.32
C ILE A 178 17.31 -9.36 -12.85
N GLU A 179 16.06 -9.75 -12.57
CA GLU A 179 15.49 -11.02 -13.00
C GLU A 179 14.36 -10.76 -14.01
N LEU A 180 14.27 -11.59 -15.05
CA LEU A 180 13.16 -11.56 -16.01
C LEU A 180 12.03 -12.44 -15.50
N LEU A 181 10.85 -11.85 -15.27
CA LEU A 181 9.68 -12.56 -14.72
C LEU A 181 8.71 -13.02 -15.78
N GLY A 182 8.59 -12.28 -16.89
CA GLY A 182 7.57 -12.56 -17.90
C GLY A 182 7.40 -11.43 -18.89
N ARG A 183 6.19 -11.35 -19.47
CA ARG A 183 5.81 -10.26 -20.38
C ARG A 183 5.27 -9.08 -19.57
N ALA A 184 5.59 -7.86 -20.01
CA ALA A 184 4.97 -6.66 -19.47
C ALA A 184 3.44 -6.74 -19.65
N GLY A 185 2.68 -6.33 -18.63
CA GLY A 185 1.22 -6.37 -18.62
C GLY A 185 0.59 -7.76 -18.41
N GLU A 186 1.39 -8.80 -18.19
CA GLU A 186 0.84 -10.13 -17.90
C GLU A 186 0.02 -10.12 -16.59
N GLY A 187 -1.24 -10.55 -16.68
CA GLY A 187 -2.21 -10.49 -15.58
C GLY A 187 -3.06 -9.20 -15.55
N ASN A 188 -2.79 -8.21 -16.42
CA ASN A 188 -3.64 -7.02 -16.53
C ASN A 188 -4.99 -7.37 -17.16
N GLU A 189 -6.05 -6.82 -16.59
CA GLU A 189 -7.39 -6.88 -17.15
C GLU A 189 -7.71 -5.62 -17.94
N PRO A 190 -8.30 -5.75 -19.14
CA PRO A 190 -8.63 -4.60 -19.97
C PRO A 190 -9.77 -3.78 -19.36
N PRO A 191 -9.90 -2.49 -19.75
CA PRO A 191 -11.04 -1.67 -19.39
C PRO A 191 -12.36 -2.31 -19.86
N ARG A 192 -13.37 -2.30 -19.00
CA ARG A 192 -14.74 -2.74 -19.33
C ARG A 192 -15.76 -2.04 -18.43
N PRO A 193 -16.93 -1.65 -18.97
CA PRO A 193 -17.96 -0.98 -18.19
C PRO A 193 -18.33 -1.73 -16.91
N LEU A 194 -18.57 -0.99 -15.83
CA LEU A 194 -19.11 -1.48 -14.58
C LEU A 194 -20.51 -0.91 -14.40
N ALA A 195 -21.53 -1.76 -14.40
CA ALA A 195 -22.92 -1.34 -14.32
C ALA A 195 -23.81 -2.40 -13.65
N GLY A 196 -25.05 -2.02 -13.34
CA GLY A 196 -26.06 -2.93 -12.80
C GLY A 196 -25.58 -3.66 -11.55
N ARG A 197 -25.76 -4.99 -11.53
CA ARG A 197 -25.40 -5.85 -10.38
C ARG A 197 -23.92 -5.75 -9.99
N GLY A 198 -23.00 -5.78 -10.95
CA GLY A 198 -21.56 -5.73 -10.65
C GLY A 198 -21.16 -4.45 -9.92
N LEU A 199 -21.75 -3.31 -10.29
CA LEU A 199 -21.55 -2.04 -9.61
C LEU A 199 -22.07 -2.08 -8.17
N GLU A 200 -23.28 -2.59 -7.96
CA GLU A 200 -23.86 -2.74 -6.62
C GLU A 200 -23.05 -3.69 -5.73
N ASN A 201 -22.52 -4.77 -6.30
CA ASN A 201 -21.64 -5.70 -5.60
C ASN A 201 -20.36 -5.01 -5.11
N LEU A 202 -19.72 -4.21 -5.96
CA LEU A 202 -18.48 -3.50 -5.60
C LEU A 202 -18.73 -2.36 -4.61
N ILE A 203 -19.90 -1.72 -4.64
CA ILE A 203 -20.30 -0.76 -3.60
C ILE A 203 -20.43 -1.46 -2.24
N ALA A 204 -21.11 -2.61 -2.20
CA ALA A 204 -21.27 -3.39 -0.97
C ALA A 204 -19.92 -3.88 -0.42
N PHE A 205 -19.04 -4.37 -1.30
CA PHE A 205 -17.67 -4.72 -0.96
C PHE A 205 -16.90 -3.53 -0.40
N THR A 206 -16.97 -2.38 -1.05
CA THR A 206 -16.23 -1.17 -0.63
C THR A 206 -16.57 -0.80 0.81
N ARG A 207 -17.86 -0.78 1.16
CA ARG A 207 -18.30 -0.44 2.52
C ARG A 207 -17.84 -1.45 3.55
N LEU A 208 -18.00 -2.75 3.27
CA LEU A 208 -17.57 -3.81 4.19
C LEU A 208 -16.04 -3.80 4.39
N PHE A 209 -15.29 -3.56 3.31
CA PHE A 209 -13.83 -3.42 3.36
C PHE A 209 -13.40 -2.32 4.33
N GLY A 210 -14.02 -1.14 4.26
CA GLY A 210 -13.74 -0.03 5.19
C GLY A 210 -14.02 -0.39 6.64
N TYR A 211 -15.20 -0.95 6.92
CA TYR A 211 -15.57 -1.37 8.27
C TYR A 211 -14.58 -2.36 8.87
N LEU A 212 -14.14 -3.35 8.10
CA LEU A 212 -13.26 -4.40 8.60
C LEU A 212 -11.80 -3.98 8.67
N ARG A 213 -11.26 -3.34 7.62
CA ARG A 213 -9.86 -2.89 7.58
C ARG A 213 -9.56 -1.92 8.72
N TYR A 214 -10.50 -1.04 9.05
CA TYR A 214 -10.26 0.01 10.02
C TYR A 214 -10.83 -0.28 11.40
N PHE A 215 -11.99 -0.94 11.53
CA PHE A 215 -12.69 -0.99 12.83
C PHE A 215 -12.78 -2.37 13.46
N HIS A 216 -12.46 -3.46 12.75
CA HIS A 216 -12.49 -4.80 13.34
C HIS A 216 -11.19 -5.11 14.11
N PRO A 217 -11.23 -5.46 15.40
CA PRO A 217 -10.04 -5.51 16.24
C PRO A 217 -9.39 -6.89 16.34
N SER A 218 -9.72 -7.83 15.45
CA SER A 218 -9.14 -9.18 15.44
C SER A 218 -7.63 -9.15 15.21
N ASP A 219 -6.94 -10.09 15.85
CA ASP A 219 -5.52 -10.30 15.61
C ASP A 219 -5.24 -10.65 14.15
N GLU A 220 -6.13 -11.41 13.50
CA GLU A 220 -6.01 -11.80 12.10
C GLU A 220 -6.04 -10.59 11.16
N ALA A 221 -6.96 -9.64 11.35
CA ALA A 221 -7.00 -8.40 10.56
C ALA A 221 -5.80 -7.49 10.85
N THR A 222 -5.33 -7.48 12.11
CA THR A 222 -4.17 -6.68 12.55
C THR A 222 -2.86 -7.20 11.96
N ALA A 223 -2.77 -8.50 11.69
CA ALA A 223 -1.58 -9.14 11.13
C ALA A 223 -1.39 -8.87 9.63
N VAL A 224 -2.41 -8.37 8.93
CA VAL A 224 -2.34 -8.03 7.51
C VAL A 224 -1.60 -6.71 7.32
N SER A 225 -0.53 -6.71 6.51
CA SER A 225 0.21 -5.49 6.21
C SER A 225 -0.61 -4.53 5.35
N LEU A 226 -0.23 -3.25 5.28
CA LEU A 226 -0.90 -2.27 4.41
C LEU A 226 -0.87 -2.69 2.93
N ALA A 227 0.26 -3.25 2.48
CA ALA A 227 0.39 -3.76 1.11
C ALA A 227 -0.51 -4.97 0.85
N ASP A 228 -0.65 -5.87 1.83
CA ASP A 228 -1.51 -7.05 1.71
C ASP A 228 -2.99 -6.66 1.69
N TRP A 229 -3.39 -5.60 2.41
CA TRP A 229 -4.74 -5.03 2.31
C TRP A 229 -5.05 -4.48 0.92
N ASP A 230 -4.08 -3.82 0.30
CA ASP A 230 -4.25 -3.28 -1.04
C ASP A 230 -4.32 -4.44 -2.07
N ARG A 231 -3.50 -5.49 -1.91
CA ARG A 231 -3.61 -6.73 -2.71
C ARG A 231 -4.95 -7.43 -2.53
N PHE A 232 -5.41 -7.56 -1.29
CA PHE A 232 -6.72 -8.12 -0.99
C PHE A 232 -7.85 -7.34 -1.69
N ALA A 233 -7.79 -6.00 -1.70
CA ALA A 233 -8.78 -5.18 -2.39
C ALA A 233 -8.81 -5.44 -3.90
N ILE A 234 -7.65 -5.62 -4.54
CA ILE A 234 -7.51 -5.91 -5.97
C ILE A 234 -8.05 -7.30 -6.30
N ASP A 235 -7.61 -8.32 -5.57
CA ASP A 235 -8.03 -9.71 -5.80
C ASP A 235 -9.53 -9.90 -5.56
N ALA A 236 -10.10 -9.19 -4.57
CA ALA A 236 -11.52 -9.27 -4.25
C ALA A 236 -12.42 -8.80 -5.40
N ILE A 237 -11.97 -7.87 -6.27
CA ILE A 237 -12.76 -7.38 -7.40
C ILE A 237 -13.24 -8.54 -8.28
N ASN A 238 -12.34 -9.46 -8.60
CA ASN A 238 -12.57 -10.56 -9.54
C ASN A 238 -13.55 -11.62 -9.01
N VAL A 239 -13.72 -11.69 -7.69
CA VAL A 239 -14.61 -12.67 -7.07
C VAL A 239 -15.93 -12.04 -6.61
N VAL A 240 -15.96 -10.74 -6.30
CA VAL A 240 -17.18 -10.05 -5.84
C VAL A 240 -18.00 -9.53 -7.02
N GLU A 241 -17.38 -8.90 -8.01
CA GLU A 241 -18.10 -8.34 -9.17
C GLU A 241 -19.05 -9.36 -9.85
N PRO A 242 -18.68 -10.63 -10.10
CA PRO A 242 -19.53 -11.56 -10.86
C PRO A 242 -20.71 -12.15 -10.07
N ALA A 243 -20.84 -11.89 -8.76
CA ALA A 243 -21.93 -12.44 -7.96
C ALA A 243 -23.31 -12.05 -8.52
N LYS A 244 -24.18 -13.04 -8.76
CA LYS A 244 -25.42 -12.87 -9.53
C LYS A 244 -26.62 -12.50 -8.66
N SER A 245 -26.59 -12.87 -7.37
CA SER A 245 -27.69 -12.63 -6.42
C SER A 245 -27.22 -12.00 -5.11
N PRO A 246 -28.10 -11.38 -4.29
CA PRO A 246 -27.74 -10.95 -2.94
C PRO A 246 -27.26 -12.11 -2.06
N GLU A 247 -27.82 -13.31 -2.25
CA GLU A 247 -27.40 -14.54 -1.57
C GLU A 247 -25.98 -14.94 -1.95
N GLU A 248 -25.66 -14.93 -3.25
CA GLU A 248 -24.30 -15.21 -3.73
C GLU A 248 -23.32 -14.13 -3.26
N LEU A 249 -23.70 -12.85 -3.33
CA LEU A 249 -22.89 -11.73 -2.86
C LEU A 249 -22.58 -11.87 -1.36
N ALA A 250 -23.58 -12.15 -0.53
CA ALA A 250 -23.40 -12.33 0.90
C ALA A 250 -22.46 -13.50 1.21
N ALA A 251 -22.62 -14.63 0.51
CA ALA A 251 -21.75 -15.80 0.67
C ALA A 251 -20.29 -15.50 0.27
N VAL A 252 -20.08 -14.80 -0.85
CA VAL A 252 -18.74 -14.40 -1.32
C VAL A 252 -18.08 -13.45 -0.33
N LEU A 253 -18.79 -12.40 0.11
CA LEU A 253 -18.26 -11.43 1.06
C LEU A 253 -17.96 -12.08 2.42
N HIS A 254 -18.84 -12.94 2.93
CA HIS A 254 -18.57 -13.67 4.16
C HIS A 254 -17.32 -14.55 4.02
N ALA A 255 -17.21 -15.32 2.94
CA ALA A 255 -16.05 -16.20 2.70
C ALA A 255 -14.73 -15.43 2.56
N LEU A 256 -14.75 -14.23 1.98
CA LEU A 256 -13.58 -13.38 1.85
C LEU A 256 -13.07 -12.87 3.20
N PHE A 257 -13.99 -12.48 4.09
CA PHE A 257 -13.63 -11.80 5.32
C PHE A 257 -13.59 -12.71 6.56
N ALA A 258 -14.21 -13.90 6.54
CA ALA A 258 -14.16 -14.84 7.66
C ALA A 258 -12.73 -15.20 8.16
N PRO A 259 -11.70 -15.32 7.29
CA PRO A 259 -10.32 -15.54 7.75
C PRO A 259 -9.71 -14.34 8.50
N LEU A 260 -10.22 -13.13 8.27
CA LEU A 260 -9.71 -11.88 8.85
C LEU A 260 -10.55 -11.42 10.04
N ALA A 261 -11.85 -11.68 9.99
CA ALA A 261 -12.84 -11.26 10.97
C ALA A 261 -13.80 -12.41 11.26
N PRO A 262 -13.43 -13.35 12.16
CA PRO A 262 -14.18 -14.58 12.40
C PRO A 262 -15.61 -14.38 12.92
N THR A 263 -15.91 -13.19 13.46
CA THR A 263 -17.24 -12.84 13.98
C THR A 263 -18.13 -12.14 12.94
N VAL A 264 -17.61 -11.83 11.75
CA VAL A 264 -18.38 -11.10 10.74
C VAL A 264 -19.53 -11.96 10.24
N GLN A 265 -20.74 -11.38 10.23
CA GLN A 265 -21.89 -11.97 9.55
C GLN A 265 -22.22 -11.09 8.35
N VAL A 266 -22.29 -11.67 7.16
CA VAL A 266 -22.79 -11.01 5.95
C VAL A 266 -23.95 -11.84 5.42
N PHE A 267 -25.07 -11.18 5.11
CA PHE A 267 -26.32 -11.87 4.80
C PHE A 267 -27.20 -11.06 3.85
N PRO A 268 -28.11 -11.71 3.08
CA PRO A 268 -29.15 -11.02 2.34
C PRO A 268 -30.00 -10.17 3.28
N ALA A 269 -30.22 -8.90 2.96
CA ALA A 269 -30.90 -7.96 3.84
C ALA A 269 -32.32 -8.42 4.25
N ALA A 270 -32.98 -9.18 3.36
CA ALA A 270 -34.30 -9.75 3.61
C ALA A 270 -34.30 -10.97 4.55
N GLN A 271 -33.14 -11.57 4.83
CA GLN A 271 -32.99 -12.82 5.58
C GLN A 271 -31.88 -12.69 6.64
N PRO A 272 -32.06 -11.86 7.68
CA PRO A 272 -31.06 -11.70 8.73
C PRO A 272 -30.91 -13.00 9.55
N PRO A 273 -29.67 -13.50 9.75
CA PRO A 273 -29.43 -14.64 10.61
C PRO A 273 -29.58 -14.26 12.09
N ALA A 274 -29.59 -15.26 12.97
CA ALA A 274 -29.45 -15.03 14.41
C ALA A 274 -28.09 -14.36 14.71
N PRO A 275 -28.03 -13.44 15.71
CA PRO A 275 -26.76 -12.91 16.19
C PRO A 275 -25.82 -14.03 16.66
N ALA A 276 -24.51 -13.79 16.59
CA ALA A 276 -23.52 -14.72 17.13
C ALA A 276 -23.71 -14.90 18.64
N ASP A 277 -23.52 -16.13 19.13
CA ASP A 277 -23.52 -16.41 20.57
C ASP A 277 -22.20 -15.93 21.19
N LEU A 278 -22.22 -14.70 21.71
CA LEU A 278 -21.06 -14.06 22.34
C LEU A 278 -20.74 -14.67 23.71
N ALA A 279 -21.71 -15.28 24.40
CA ALA A 279 -21.49 -15.91 25.70
C ALA A 279 -20.55 -17.12 25.56
N ALA A 280 -20.66 -17.86 24.46
CA ALA A 280 -19.72 -18.93 24.13
C ALA A 280 -18.27 -18.44 23.94
N LEU A 281 -18.04 -17.16 23.62
CA LEU A 281 -16.71 -16.60 23.40
C LEU A 281 -15.94 -16.32 24.69
N THR A 282 -16.64 -16.14 25.82
CA THR A 282 -16.03 -15.86 27.12
C THR A 282 -15.89 -17.12 27.98
N ALA A 283 -16.81 -18.09 27.86
CA ALA A 283 -16.78 -19.44 28.47
C ALA A 283 -16.15 -19.53 29.88
N GLY A 284 -16.38 -18.53 30.75
CA GLY A 284 -15.86 -18.47 32.12
C GLY A 284 -14.36 -18.19 32.27
N LYS A 285 -13.65 -17.82 31.21
CA LYS A 285 -12.22 -17.47 31.27
C LYS A 285 -12.04 -15.98 31.58
N PRO A 286 -10.96 -15.60 32.30
CA PRO A 286 -10.54 -14.21 32.39
C PRO A 286 -10.30 -13.66 30.98
N THR A 287 -11.01 -12.59 30.63
CA THR A 287 -10.89 -11.91 29.34
C THR A 287 -10.82 -10.40 29.56
N ARG A 288 -10.24 -9.73 28.57
CA ARG A 288 -10.29 -8.27 28.42
C ARG A 288 -11.05 -7.94 27.13
N VAL A 289 -11.51 -6.70 27.01
CA VAL A 289 -12.14 -6.18 25.78
C VAL A 289 -11.10 -5.39 25.01
N VAL A 290 -10.93 -5.74 23.73
CA VAL A 290 -10.00 -5.05 22.82
C VAL A 290 -10.77 -4.40 21.68
N GLY A 291 -10.45 -3.14 21.40
CA GLY A 291 -11.05 -2.35 20.32
C GLY A 291 -10.04 -1.39 19.70
N TRP A 292 -10.47 -0.66 18.69
CA TRP A 292 -9.66 0.38 18.06
C TRP A 292 -9.96 1.76 18.65
N MET A 293 -8.91 2.57 18.82
CA MET A 293 -9.02 4.00 19.06
C MET A 293 -8.38 4.74 17.89
N HIS A 294 -9.21 5.44 17.12
CA HIS A 294 -8.79 6.22 15.97
C HIS A 294 -8.50 7.65 16.38
N THR A 295 -7.29 8.12 16.12
CA THR A 295 -6.96 9.56 16.17
C THR A 295 -6.83 10.15 14.77
N GLY A 296 -6.73 9.30 13.74
CA GLY A 296 -6.65 9.67 12.33
C GLY A 296 -6.46 8.42 11.45
N GLY A 297 -6.45 8.61 10.13
CA GLY A 297 -6.25 7.53 9.16
C GLY A 297 -4.79 7.09 9.04
N ALA A 298 -4.55 5.78 8.95
CA ALA A 298 -3.22 5.26 8.64
C ALA A 298 -2.86 5.54 7.16
N SER A 299 -1.69 6.11 6.90
CA SER A 299 -1.18 6.38 5.54
C SER A 299 0.28 5.96 5.40
N ASN A 300 0.63 5.38 4.26
CA ASN A 300 1.99 4.98 3.89
C ASN A 300 2.98 6.16 3.88
N TYR A 301 2.48 7.39 3.72
CA TYR A 301 3.27 8.62 3.73
C TYR A 301 3.30 9.33 5.09
N GLN A 302 2.50 8.91 6.07
CA GLN A 302 2.45 9.57 7.38
C GLN A 302 2.59 8.54 8.50
N VAL A 303 3.78 7.96 8.62
CA VAL A 303 4.16 7.24 9.84
C VAL A 303 4.27 8.28 10.97
N GLY A 304 3.22 8.34 11.81
CA GLY A 304 3.24 9.07 13.08
C GLY A 304 2.77 10.52 13.03
N SER A 305 1.57 10.83 12.52
CA SER A 305 0.89 12.06 12.95
C SER A 305 -0.41 11.85 13.71
N MET A 306 -1.16 10.75 13.55
CA MET A 306 -2.28 10.37 14.45
C MET A 306 -2.59 8.87 14.31
N PRO A 307 -1.87 7.96 15.00
CA PRO A 307 -2.04 6.53 14.78
C PRO A 307 -3.37 6.04 15.35
N SER A 308 -4.13 5.33 14.51
CA SER A 308 -5.09 4.35 14.99
C SER A 308 -4.33 3.28 15.78
N ARG A 309 -4.75 3.00 17.00
CA ARG A 309 -4.11 2.00 17.87
C ARG A 309 -5.14 1.09 18.50
N ARG A 310 -4.82 -0.19 18.64
CA ARG A 310 -5.63 -1.10 19.46
C ARG A 310 -5.42 -0.77 20.94
N VAL A 311 -6.52 -0.73 21.66
CA VAL A 311 -6.58 -0.42 23.10
C VAL A 311 -7.40 -1.48 23.83
N THR A 312 -7.25 -1.55 25.14
CA THR A 312 -8.00 -2.47 26.01
C THR A 312 -8.77 -1.73 27.11
N ASP A 313 -9.83 -2.35 27.64
CA ASP A 313 -10.55 -1.86 28.83
C ASP A 313 -9.69 -1.96 30.11
N ARG A 314 -8.85 -3.01 30.18
CA ARG A 314 -8.01 -3.35 31.33
C ARG A 314 -6.69 -4.05 30.95
N GLU A 315 -5.68 -3.94 31.81
CA GLU A 315 -4.34 -4.56 31.62
C GLU A 315 -4.13 -5.84 32.46
N ASP A 316 -5.00 -6.12 33.42
CA ASP A 316 -4.87 -7.19 34.43
C ASP A 316 -5.25 -8.56 33.89
N LEU A 317 -4.60 -8.98 32.80
CA LEU A 317 -4.71 -10.34 32.28
C LEU A 317 -3.34 -11.04 32.31
N PRO A 318 -3.09 -11.93 33.30
CA PRO A 318 -1.81 -12.62 33.42
C PRO A 318 -1.40 -13.36 32.15
N GLY A 319 -0.16 -13.13 31.70
CA GLY A 319 0.38 -13.75 30.49
C GLY A 319 -0.06 -13.13 29.16
N ALA A 320 -0.97 -12.15 29.17
CA ALA A 320 -1.38 -11.44 27.97
C ALA A 320 -0.34 -10.37 27.55
N PRO A 321 -0.20 -10.07 26.25
CA PRO A 321 0.60 -8.94 25.79
C PRO A 321 0.07 -7.62 26.37
N GLN A 322 0.99 -6.75 26.82
CA GLN A 322 0.62 -5.40 27.27
C GLN A 322 0.02 -4.62 26.11
N MET A 323 -1.03 -3.86 26.41
CA MET A 323 -1.68 -2.97 25.45
C MET A 323 -1.80 -1.58 26.06
N PRO A 324 -2.13 -0.55 25.29
CA PRO A 324 -2.53 0.71 25.88
C PRO A 324 -3.97 0.61 26.39
N ARG A 325 -4.20 1.07 27.61
CA ARG A 325 -5.56 1.23 28.13
C ARG A 325 -6.30 2.33 27.37
N SER A 326 -7.57 2.08 27.08
CA SER A 326 -8.45 3.09 26.48
C SER A 326 -8.73 4.22 27.49
N PRO A 327 -8.58 5.50 27.10
CA PRO A 327 -8.93 6.63 27.97
C PRO A 327 -10.44 6.84 28.09
N VAL A 328 -11.23 6.21 27.21
CA VAL A 328 -12.69 6.23 27.18
C VAL A 328 -13.24 4.81 27.18
N PRO A 329 -14.46 4.56 27.67
CA PRO A 329 -15.08 3.23 27.61
C PRO A 329 -15.13 2.71 26.16
N LEU A 330 -14.74 1.45 25.96
CA LEU A 330 -14.92 0.77 24.68
C LEU A 330 -16.36 0.30 24.51
N PRO A 331 -16.89 0.24 23.27
CA PRO A 331 -18.14 -0.46 23.00
C PRO A 331 -18.09 -1.87 23.56
N LYS A 332 -19.17 -2.33 24.18
CA LYS A 332 -19.22 -3.71 24.65
C LYS A 332 -19.30 -4.65 23.44
N PRO A 333 -18.70 -5.85 23.48
CA PRO A 333 -18.83 -6.81 22.39
C PRO A 333 -20.30 -7.14 22.03
N GLU A 334 -21.23 -7.00 22.97
CA GLU A 334 -22.67 -7.17 22.74
C GLU A 334 -23.33 -6.04 21.93
N GLU A 335 -22.67 -4.89 21.82
CA GLU A 335 -23.10 -3.76 20.99
C GLU A 335 -22.71 -4.03 19.52
N VAL A 336 -23.46 -4.94 18.90
CA VAL A 336 -23.23 -5.38 17.52
C VAL A 336 -23.53 -4.25 16.54
N PHE A 337 -22.52 -3.81 15.78
CA PHE A 337 -22.70 -2.85 14.71
C PHE A 337 -23.37 -3.54 13.50
N THR A 338 -24.47 -2.95 13.02
CA THR A 338 -25.23 -3.43 11.86
C THR A 338 -25.27 -2.36 10.78
N ALA A 339 -24.99 -2.74 9.53
CA ALA A 339 -25.02 -1.81 8.40
C ALA A 339 -25.62 -2.43 7.14
N ASN A 340 -26.36 -1.61 6.39
CA ASN A 340 -26.76 -1.93 5.02
C ASN A 340 -25.59 -1.62 4.08
N LEU A 341 -25.13 -2.62 3.33
CA LEU A 341 -24.00 -2.47 2.43
C LEU A 341 -24.42 -2.00 1.03
N GLY A 342 -25.69 -2.10 0.67
CA GLY A 342 -26.16 -1.98 -0.72
C GLY A 342 -26.21 -3.34 -1.41
N GLY A 343 -26.61 -3.40 -2.68
CA GLY A 343 -26.70 -4.66 -3.44
C GLY A 343 -27.65 -5.73 -2.89
N GLY A 344 -28.50 -5.38 -1.91
CA GLY A 344 -29.41 -6.30 -1.23
C GLY A 344 -28.78 -7.07 -0.07
N VAL A 345 -27.60 -6.68 0.41
CA VAL A 345 -26.90 -7.34 1.52
C VAL A 345 -26.62 -6.39 2.68
N SER A 346 -26.55 -6.96 3.88
CA SER A 346 -26.23 -6.28 5.12
C SER A 346 -25.14 -7.05 5.87
N CYS A 347 -24.50 -6.40 6.82
CA CYS A 347 -23.55 -7.05 7.71
C CYS A 347 -23.81 -6.76 9.19
N ARG A 348 -23.28 -7.64 10.04
CA ARG A 348 -23.04 -7.43 11.46
C ARG A 348 -21.56 -7.63 11.76
N LEU A 349 -20.97 -6.72 12.52
CA LEU A 349 -19.61 -6.84 13.03
C LEU A 349 -19.50 -6.33 14.46
N LEU A 350 -18.48 -6.81 15.15
CA LEU A 350 -18.14 -6.35 16.50
C LEU A 350 -17.04 -5.30 16.40
N LEU A 351 -17.29 -4.13 16.99
CA LEU A 351 -16.28 -3.05 17.08
C LEU A 351 -15.30 -3.27 18.24
N SER A 352 -15.58 -4.25 19.09
CA SER A 352 -14.74 -4.67 20.21
C SER A 352 -14.90 -6.18 20.41
N LEU A 353 -13.79 -6.87 20.72
CA LEU A 353 -13.74 -8.31 20.88
C LEU A 353 -13.26 -8.69 22.28
N TYR A 354 -13.73 -9.83 22.76
CA TYR A 354 -13.10 -10.50 23.88
C TYR A 354 -11.72 -11.01 23.48
N ALA A 355 -10.74 -10.82 24.36
CA ALA A 355 -9.40 -11.36 24.22
C ALA A 355 -8.95 -12.06 25.50
N ASP A 356 -8.27 -13.19 25.35
CA ASP A 356 -7.59 -13.87 26.45
C ASP A 356 -6.07 -13.68 26.38
N ALA A 357 -5.31 -14.44 27.15
CA ALA A 357 -3.84 -14.38 27.17
C ALA A 357 -3.20 -14.71 25.80
N HIS A 358 -3.93 -15.35 24.88
CA HIS A 358 -3.48 -15.73 23.54
C HIS A 358 -4.08 -14.85 22.43
N GLY A 359 -4.80 -13.78 22.80
CA GLY A 359 -5.33 -12.77 21.89
C GLY A 359 -6.85 -12.85 21.68
N THR A 360 -7.34 -12.27 20.58
CA THR A 360 -8.78 -12.11 20.32
C THR A 360 -9.48 -13.44 20.07
N ARG A 361 -10.76 -13.51 20.47
CA ARG A 361 -11.63 -14.66 20.29
C ARG A 361 -12.87 -14.31 19.44
N PRO A 362 -13.38 -15.25 18.62
CA PRO A 362 -12.76 -16.54 18.28
C PRO A 362 -11.59 -16.35 17.30
N LYS A 363 -10.70 -17.34 17.25
CA LYS A 363 -9.64 -17.39 16.22
C LYS A 363 -10.21 -17.86 14.89
N ALA A 364 -9.66 -17.36 13.79
CA ALA A 364 -10.06 -17.78 12.46
C ALA A 364 -9.76 -19.26 12.24
N THR A 365 -10.75 -20.00 11.75
CA THR A 365 -10.59 -21.36 11.23
C THR A 365 -10.58 -21.39 9.70
N ALA A 366 -11.18 -20.37 9.07
CA ALA A 366 -11.17 -20.19 7.63
C ALA A 366 -9.77 -19.75 7.15
N ARG A 367 -9.44 -20.10 5.90
CA ARG A 367 -8.18 -19.72 5.26
C ARG A 367 -8.43 -18.65 4.20
N LEU A 368 -7.45 -17.76 4.05
CA LEU A 368 -7.45 -16.80 2.95
C LEU A 368 -7.52 -17.53 1.60
N ARG A 369 -8.27 -16.95 0.68
CA ARG A 369 -8.34 -17.45 -0.69
C ARG A 369 -6.99 -17.24 -1.39
N PRO A 370 -6.58 -18.14 -2.30
CA PRO A 370 -5.44 -17.90 -3.17
C PRO A 370 -5.64 -16.61 -3.98
N PRO A 371 -4.56 -15.83 -4.24
CA PRO A 371 -4.61 -14.66 -5.12
C PRO A 371 -5.14 -15.02 -6.51
N THR A 372 -5.85 -14.08 -7.14
CA THR A 372 -6.31 -14.21 -8.53
C THR A 372 -5.27 -13.70 -9.52
N LYS A 373 -4.42 -12.77 -9.07
CA LYS A 373 -3.29 -12.25 -9.83
C LYS A 373 -2.04 -13.12 -9.61
N PRO A 374 -1.10 -13.16 -10.58
CA PRO A 374 0.23 -13.76 -10.37
C PRO A 374 0.96 -13.16 -9.15
N ALA A 375 1.81 -13.95 -8.49
CA ALA A 375 2.56 -13.50 -7.30
C ALA A 375 3.37 -12.21 -7.57
N ASP A 376 3.95 -12.10 -8.77
CA ASP A 376 4.76 -10.97 -9.19
C ASP A 376 4.00 -9.92 -10.01
N PHE A 377 2.67 -9.94 -9.95
CA PHE A 377 1.85 -8.92 -10.60
C PHE A 377 2.14 -7.55 -9.98
N PRO A 378 2.65 -6.54 -10.69
CA PRO A 378 2.77 -5.19 -10.16
C PRO A 378 1.42 -4.47 -10.32
N PRO A 379 0.81 -3.98 -9.22
CA PRO A 379 -0.45 -3.26 -9.32
C PRO A 379 -0.19 -1.90 -9.99
N THR A 380 -0.67 -1.75 -11.21
CA THR A 380 -0.57 -0.51 -11.99
C THR A 380 -1.94 -0.01 -12.42
N GLY A 381 -2.03 1.29 -12.73
CA GLY A 381 -3.26 1.87 -13.27
C GLY A 381 -3.64 1.33 -14.66
N ASP A 382 -2.81 0.51 -15.30
CA ASP A 382 -3.14 -0.15 -16.57
C ASP A 382 -4.06 -1.37 -16.38
N ASP A 383 -4.10 -1.95 -15.18
CA ASP A 383 -4.99 -3.07 -14.82
C ASP A 383 -6.32 -2.59 -14.23
N ARG A 384 -7.43 -3.08 -14.78
CA ARG A 384 -8.78 -2.71 -14.31
C ARG A 384 -9.04 -3.06 -12.84
N ALA A 385 -8.64 -4.24 -12.38
CA ALA A 385 -8.86 -4.65 -11.00
C ALA A 385 -8.08 -3.76 -10.02
N THR A 386 -6.86 -3.36 -10.39
CA THR A 386 -6.05 -2.39 -9.65
C THR A 386 -6.73 -1.03 -9.56
N ARG A 387 -7.28 -0.51 -10.67
CA ARG A 387 -8.02 0.76 -10.66
C ARG A 387 -9.21 0.71 -9.69
N LEU A 388 -10.01 -0.36 -9.76
CA LEU A 388 -11.18 -0.52 -8.88
C LEU A 388 -10.80 -0.73 -7.42
N GLY A 389 -9.81 -1.57 -7.12
CA GLY A 389 -9.29 -1.77 -5.77
C GLY A 389 -8.70 -0.48 -5.18
N GLY A 390 -8.05 0.34 -6.01
CA GLY A 390 -7.55 1.64 -5.59
C GLY A 390 -8.68 2.63 -5.25
N ILE A 391 -9.81 2.62 -5.97
CA ILE A 391 -11.01 3.39 -5.56
C ILE A 391 -11.56 2.89 -4.22
N VAL A 392 -11.63 1.57 -4.02
CA VAL A 392 -12.07 0.98 -2.74
C VAL A 392 -11.23 1.51 -1.58
N VAL A 393 -9.91 1.50 -1.72
CA VAL A 393 -8.99 1.99 -0.68
C VAL A 393 -9.11 3.50 -0.51
N ALA A 394 -9.00 4.27 -1.59
CA ALA A 394 -9.00 5.74 -1.54
C ALA A 394 -10.30 6.31 -0.97
N TRP A 395 -11.46 5.80 -1.41
CA TRP A 395 -12.75 6.29 -0.94
C TRP A 395 -12.96 6.04 0.56
N ASN A 396 -12.54 4.87 1.06
CA ASN A 396 -12.70 4.55 2.48
C ASN A 396 -11.79 5.38 3.40
N ILE A 397 -10.61 5.78 2.94
CA ILE A 397 -9.74 6.70 3.70
C ILE A 397 -10.53 7.98 4.03
N PHE A 398 -11.16 8.59 3.03
CA PHE A 398 -11.94 9.80 3.28
C PHE A 398 -13.22 9.50 4.04
N GLN A 399 -14.00 8.48 3.66
CA GLN A 399 -15.24 8.09 4.34
C GLN A 399 -15.09 7.97 5.87
N HIS A 400 -13.96 7.49 6.36
CA HIS A 400 -13.76 7.21 7.77
C HIS A 400 -12.89 8.22 8.50
N PHE A 401 -12.06 8.99 7.80
CA PHE A 401 -11.06 9.85 8.43
C PHE A 401 -11.06 11.29 7.93
N TYR A 402 -11.89 11.65 6.94
CA TYR A 402 -12.08 13.03 6.55
C TYR A 402 -13.06 13.73 7.52
N PRO A 403 -12.65 14.80 8.22
CA PRO A 403 -13.46 15.37 9.29
C PRO A 403 -14.53 16.35 8.81
N TYR A 404 -14.43 16.85 7.57
CA TYR A 404 -15.21 18.03 7.12
C TYR A 404 -16.39 17.71 6.22
N PHE A 405 -16.98 16.50 6.34
CA PHE A 405 -18.14 16.14 5.51
C PHE A 405 -19.39 16.97 5.81
N GLU A 406 -19.47 17.59 6.99
CA GLU A 406 -20.62 18.45 7.35
C GLU A 406 -20.50 19.84 6.70
N GLU A 407 -19.28 20.29 6.39
CA GLU A 407 -18.97 21.59 5.80
C GLU A 407 -19.02 21.56 4.27
N VAL A 408 -18.70 20.41 3.67
CA VAL A 408 -18.67 20.26 2.22
C VAL A 408 -20.01 19.72 1.70
N ARG A 409 -20.56 20.38 0.68
CA ARG A 409 -21.83 19.98 0.06
C ARG A 409 -21.60 18.88 -0.97
N THR A 410 -21.23 17.68 -0.50
CA THR A 410 -20.93 16.53 -1.36
C THR A 410 -21.74 15.31 -0.94
N GLU A 411 -22.47 14.74 -1.89
CA GLU A 411 -23.12 13.42 -1.75
C GLU A 411 -22.05 12.32 -1.84
N TRP A 412 -21.30 12.14 -0.76
CA TRP A 412 -20.13 11.25 -0.73
C TRP A 412 -20.42 9.80 -1.16
N PRO A 413 -21.57 9.19 -0.81
CA PRO A 413 -21.95 7.88 -1.34
C PRO A 413 -22.12 7.84 -2.87
N ALA A 414 -22.53 8.94 -3.50
CA ALA A 414 -22.64 9.02 -4.97
C ALA A 414 -21.25 9.09 -5.62
N VAL A 415 -20.29 9.77 -4.98
CA VAL A 415 -18.90 9.86 -5.47
C VAL A 415 -18.27 8.47 -5.63
N LEU A 416 -18.58 7.51 -4.76
CA LEU A 416 -18.11 6.13 -4.90
C LEU A 416 -18.56 5.50 -6.23
N ARG A 417 -19.84 5.67 -6.56
CA ARG A 417 -20.45 5.12 -7.77
C ARG A 417 -19.79 5.70 -9.02
N ASP A 418 -19.66 7.03 -9.07
CA ASP A 418 -19.08 7.75 -10.20
C ASP A 418 -17.60 7.37 -10.39
N SER A 419 -16.87 7.22 -9.27
CA SER A 419 -15.45 6.88 -9.31
C SER A 419 -15.21 5.43 -9.74
N LEU A 420 -15.99 4.47 -9.22
CA LEU A 420 -15.91 3.06 -9.64
C LEU A 420 -16.24 2.89 -11.13
N THR A 421 -17.30 3.56 -11.61
CA THR A 421 -17.72 3.47 -13.01
C THR A 421 -16.69 4.09 -13.95
N SER A 422 -16.13 5.25 -13.60
CA SER A 422 -15.05 5.89 -14.38
C SER A 422 -13.78 5.03 -14.41
N ALA A 423 -13.32 4.57 -13.23
CA ALA A 423 -12.12 3.73 -13.09
C ALA A 423 -12.22 2.41 -13.86
N ALA A 424 -13.41 1.85 -13.99
CA ALA A 424 -13.64 0.61 -14.74
C ALA A 424 -13.33 0.75 -16.25
N THR A 425 -13.49 1.95 -16.80
CA THR A 425 -13.36 2.26 -18.23
C THR A 425 -12.12 3.08 -18.59
N ASP A 426 -11.38 3.57 -17.59
CA ASP A 426 -10.11 4.27 -17.82
C ASP A 426 -9.16 3.41 -18.65
N ALA A 427 -8.58 3.99 -19.69
CA ALA A 427 -7.79 3.28 -20.68
C ALA A 427 -6.42 2.83 -20.14
N ASP A 428 -5.84 3.62 -19.23
CA ASP A 428 -4.48 3.48 -18.73
C ASP A 428 -4.31 4.15 -17.36
N ALA A 429 -3.07 4.09 -16.84
CA ALA A 429 -2.72 4.72 -15.57
C ALA A 429 -2.88 6.25 -15.53
N ALA A 430 -2.78 6.95 -16.67
CA ALA A 430 -2.94 8.40 -16.73
C ALA A 430 -4.42 8.80 -16.60
N ALA A 431 -5.31 8.11 -17.32
CA ALA A 431 -6.76 8.27 -17.17
C ALA A 431 -7.21 7.97 -15.73
N TYR A 432 -6.69 6.89 -15.14
CA TYR A 432 -6.97 6.52 -13.76
C TYR A 432 -6.53 7.59 -12.75
N HIS A 433 -5.35 8.18 -12.94
CA HIS A 433 -4.89 9.27 -12.10
C HIS A 433 -5.85 10.46 -12.13
N LEU A 434 -6.41 10.79 -13.30
CA LEU A 434 -7.42 11.84 -13.41
C LEU A 434 -8.72 11.47 -12.69
N THR A 435 -9.15 10.21 -12.75
CA THR A 435 -10.29 9.71 -11.96
C THR A 435 -10.07 9.88 -10.46
N LEU A 436 -8.87 9.54 -9.94
CA LEU A 436 -8.52 9.79 -8.53
C LEU A 436 -8.54 11.29 -8.19
N ARG A 437 -8.01 12.15 -9.07
CA ARG A 437 -8.07 13.61 -8.87
C ARG A 437 -9.52 14.11 -8.81
N ARG A 438 -10.41 13.59 -9.65
CA ARG A 438 -11.84 13.93 -9.63
C ARG A 438 -12.52 13.47 -8.35
N LEU A 439 -12.19 12.27 -7.86
CA LEU A 439 -12.67 11.78 -6.55
C LEU A 439 -12.24 12.76 -5.43
N VAL A 440 -10.96 13.10 -5.36
CA VAL A 440 -10.42 13.99 -4.33
C VAL A 440 -10.98 15.41 -4.44
N ALA A 441 -11.19 15.92 -5.66
CA ALA A 441 -11.77 17.24 -5.89
C ALA A 441 -13.19 17.39 -5.31
N LYS A 442 -13.93 16.28 -5.13
CA LYS A 442 -15.25 16.29 -4.48
C LYS A 442 -15.18 16.58 -2.98
N LEU A 443 -13.99 16.60 -2.37
CA LEU A 443 -13.82 17.05 -1.00
C LEU A 443 -13.75 18.58 -0.90
N TYR A 444 -13.56 19.31 -2.01
CA TYR A 444 -13.36 20.78 -1.99
C TYR A 444 -12.25 21.23 -1.02
N ASP A 445 -11.24 20.39 -0.82
CA ASP A 445 -10.12 20.64 0.09
C ASP A 445 -8.83 20.93 -0.69
N GLY A 446 -8.31 22.15 -0.57
CA GLY A 446 -7.09 22.59 -1.25
C GLY A 446 -5.80 21.89 -0.78
N HIS A 447 -5.84 21.17 0.35
CA HIS A 447 -4.69 20.39 0.84
C HIS A 447 -4.67 18.95 0.30
N ALA A 448 -5.80 18.47 -0.22
CA ALA A 448 -5.91 17.11 -0.71
C ALA A 448 -5.36 16.99 -2.13
N VAL A 449 -4.31 16.18 -2.29
CA VAL A 449 -3.61 16.01 -3.57
C VAL A 449 -3.44 14.54 -3.94
N VAL A 450 -3.57 14.23 -5.22
CA VAL A 450 -3.17 12.94 -5.79
C VAL A 450 -1.83 13.14 -6.48
N ARG A 451 -0.83 12.33 -6.13
CA ARG A 451 0.50 12.38 -6.74
C ARG A 451 0.72 11.10 -7.55
N GLY A 452 1.29 11.22 -8.76
CA GLY A 452 1.69 10.08 -9.57
C GLY A 452 3.07 9.55 -9.15
N GLY A 453 3.24 8.23 -9.14
CA GLY A 453 4.52 7.58 -8.79
C GLY A 453 5.63 7.78 -9.84
N SER A 454 5.27 8.09 -11.10
CA SER A 454 6.20 8.30 -12.21
C SER A 454 6.77 9.72 -12.32
N GLY A 455 6.43 10.64 -11.40
CA GLY A 455 7.05 11.96 -11.31
C GLY A 455 6.73 12.95 -12.44
N VAL A 456 6.03 12.55 -13.50
CA VAL A 456 5.56 13.46 -14.55
C VAL A 456 4.21 12.94 -15.05
N LEU A 457 3.13 13.51 -14.51
CA LEU A 457 2.08 13.93 -15.42
C LEU A 457 2.39 15.40 -15.72
N PRO A 458 2.29 15.84 -16.98
CA PRO A 458 2.39 17.26 -17.27
C PRO A 458 1.45 18.04 -16.36
N TRP A 459 1.82 19.29 -16.09
CA TRP A 459 1.07 20.20 -15.25
C TRP A 459 -0.31 20.50 -15.90
N ASP A 460 -1.26 19.59 -15.76
CA ASP A 460 -2.52 19.64 -16.51
C ASP A 460 -3.59 20.38 -15.71
N GLY A 461 -3.45 21.70 -15.60
CA GLY A 461 -4.48 22.57 -15.03
C GLY A 461 -4.00 23.78 -14.24
N ALA A 462 -2.70 23.94 -14.06
CA ALA A 462 -2.17 25.25 -13.69
C ALA A 462 -2.17 26.11 -14.94
N LEU A 463 -2.82 27.27 -14.88
CA LEU A 463 -2.63 28.27 -15.92
C LEU A 463 -1.13 28.64 -15.92
N PRO A 464 -0.49 28.77 -17.09
CA PRO A 464 0.93 29.06 -17.19
C PRO A 464 1.17 30.55 -16.93
N LEU A 465 0.65 31.03 -15.80
CA LEU A 465 0.68 32.41 -15.38
C LEU A 465 1.22 32.49 -13.95
N ALA A 466 1.99 33.54 -13.69
CA ALA A 466 2.30 33.99 -12.36
C ALA A 466 1.34 35.12 -12.01
N TRP A 467 0.92 35.18 -10.76
CA TRP A 467 0.05 36.23 -10.26
C TRP A 467 0.54 36.76 -8.92
N ASP A 468 0.24 38.02 -8.64
CA ASP A 468 0.61 38.71 -7.41
C ASP A 468 -0.53 39.63 -6.95
N TRP A 469 -0.53 39.99 -5.68
CA TRP A 469 -1.41 41.00 -5.12
C TRP A 469 -0.76 42.38 -5.21
N ILE A 470 -1.29 43.25 -6.08
CA ILE A 470 -0.80 44.63 -6.26
C ILE A 470 -1.98 45.57 -6.01
N GLU A 471 -1.84 46.50 -5.07
CA GLU A 471 -2.89 47.47 -4.69
C GLU A 471 -4.26 46.81 -4.44
N ASP A 472 -4.28 45.75 -3.62
CA ASP A 472 -5.48 44.97 -3.28
C ASP A 472 -6.19 44.33 -4.49
N LYS A 473 -5.47 44.12 -5.60
CA LYS A 473 -5.96 43.41 -6.80
C LYS A 473 -5.09 42.21 -7.13
N LEU A 474 -5.75 41.14 -7.57
CA LEU A 474 -5.11 39.99 -8.18
C LEU A 474 -4.63 40.35 -9.58
N VAL A 475 -3.31 40.42 -9.81
CA VAL A 475 -2.72 40.80 -11.10
C VAL A 475 -1.92 39.63 -11.66
N VAL A 476 -2.13 39.32 -12.95
CA VAL A 476 -1.24 38.40 -13.68
C VAL A 476 0.06 39.15 -13.99
N VAL A 477 1.16 38.70 -13.39
CA VAL A 477 2.48 39.35 -13.50
C VAL A 477 3.39 38.70 -14.53
N ASN A 478 3.08 37.48 -14.97
CA ASN A 478 3.80 36.81 -16.04
C ASN A 478 2.92 35.76 -16.72
N THR A 479 3.19 35.45 -17.98
CA THR A 479 2.60 34.35 -18.75
C THR A 479 3.69 33.64 -19.52
N ASP A 480 3.67 32.31 -19.59
CA ASP A 480 4.60 31.55 -20.43
C ASP A 480 4.34 31.85 -21.93
N PRO A 481 5.30 32.46 -22.66
CA PRO A 481 5.13 32.79 -24.07
C PRO A 481 4.90 31.56 -24.96
N ALA A 482 5.34 30.38 -24.53
CA ALA A 482 5.15 29.13 -25.28
C ALA A 482 3.67 28.68 -25.33
N HIS A 483 2.81 29.28 -24.51
CA HIS A 483 1.39 28.94 -24.37
C HIS A 483 0.46 30.15 -24.56
N ALA A 484 0.98 31.30 -24.99
CA ALA A 484 0.21 32.48 -25.34
C ALA A 484 -0.35 32.33 -26.77
N GLY A 485 -1.65 32.04 -26.88
CA GLY A 485 -2.40 32.00 -28.14
C GLY A 485 -2.89 33.37 -28.58
#